data_AF-A0A816UXS9-F1
#
_entry.id   AF-A0A816UXS9-F1
#
_cell.length_a   1.000
_cell.length_b   1.000
_cell.length_c   1.000
_cell.angle_alpha   90.00
_cell.angle_beta   90.00
_cell.angle_gamma   90.00
#
_symmetry.space_group_name_H-M   'P 1'
#
loop_
_entity.id
_entity.type
_entity.pdbx_description
1 polymer ?
#
loop_
_entity_poly.entity_id
_entity_poly.type
_entity_poly.pdbx_seq_one_letter_code
_entity_poly.pdbx_strand_id
1 'polypeptide(L)'
;MYSYQLLVGDPSFVQSQFLRKFSTATISKRSKSLASLTGDIPLAYDDQFEKPVWPWKGILVNIPTKKRHDGLCCTGESGPQLKDELIRRGFNPIRVRTVWDCFGHSGTGIVEFNRDWNGLNDALLFKKAYQEDGHGKKDWLSGGGAAYSIFYAWLANTDDYYRAANYIGEYLGKMGDLKSISRFAEEEARKDHKLVVRLNVISENIQSRLRMLEEKFSKTSIKLKCETEEKDKILHGYNQGGLNPIAM
;
A
#
# COMPACT_ATOMS: atom_id res chain seq x y z
N MET A 1 2.60 -19.89 56.24
CA MET A 1 2.33 -20.60 54.98
C MET A 1 1.20 -19.87 54.26
N TYR A 2 1.52 -19.05 53.25
CA TYR A 2 0.52 -18.54 52.31
C TYR A 2 1.03 -18.86 50.90
N SER A 3 0.33 -19.80 50.26
CA SER A 3 0.53 -20.21 48.88
C SER A 3 -0.03 -19.13 47.97
N TYR A 4 0.83 -18.46 47.21
CA TYR A 4 0.41 -17.66 46.06
C TYR A 4 0.64 -18.49 44.80
N GLN A 5 -0.37 -19.30 44.47
CA GLN A 5 -0.52 -19.92 43.16
C GLN A 5 -0.87 -18.82 42.15
N LEU A 6 0.15 -18.15 41.60
CA LEU A 6 -0.03 -17.29 40.43
C LEU A 6 -0.18 -18.20 39.21
N LEU A 7 -1.40 -18.27 38.69
CA LEU A 7 -1.71 -18.64 37.31
C LEU A 7 -1.00 -17.67 36.36
N VAL A 8 0.31 -17.82 36.20
CA VAL A 8 1.06 -17.18 35.14
C VAL A 8 0.78 -18.01 33.89
N GLY A 9 -0.29 -17.66 33.18
CA GLY A 9 -0.46 -18.08 31.79
C GLY A 9 0.83 -17.73 31.05
N ASP A 10 1.45 -18.74 30.44
CA ASP A 10 2.75 -18.64 29.78
C ASP A 10 2.81 -17.36 28.92
N PRO A 11 3.65 -16.35 29.27
CA PRO A 11 3.71 -15.07 28.57
C PRO A 11 3.98 -15.26 27.07
N SER A 12 4.71 -16.32 26.71
CA SER A 12 4.99 -16.71 25.33
C SER A 12 3.74 -17.12 24.55
N PHE A 13 2.74 -17.70 25.21
CA PHE A 13 1.46 -18.10 24.60
C PHE A 13 0.55 -16.91 24.33
N VAL A 14 0.48 -15.95 25.25
CA VAL A 14 -0.33 -14.73 25.10
C VAL A 14 0.24 -13.83 23.99
N GLN A 15 1.56 -13.71 23.92
CA GLN A 15 2.24 -12.85 22.94
C GLN A 15 2.28 -13.46 21.54
N SER A 16 2.43 -14.80 21.42
CA SER A 16 2.30 -15.49 20.14
C SER A 16 0.86 -15.47 19.60
N GLN A 17 -0.16 -15.55 20.47
CA GLN A 17 -1.54 -15.29 20.08
C GLN A 17 -1.75 -13.85 19.62
N PHE A 18 -1.13 -12.86 20.29
CA PHE A 18 -1.24 -11.45 19.90
C PHE A 18 -0.64 -11.20 18.52
N LEU A 19 0.56 -11.73 18.23
CA LEU A 19 1.20 -11.60 16.91
C LEU A 19 0.48 -12.38 15.81
N ARG A 20 -0.03 -13.59 16.10
CA ARG A 20 -0.93 -14.29 15.16
C ARG A 20 -2.18 -13.48 14.89
N LYS A 21 -2.84 -12.95 15.93
CA LYS A 21 -4.03 -12.09 15.80
C LYS A 21 -3.71 -10.79 15.05
N PHE A 22 -2.55 -10.17 15.23
CA PHE A 22 -2.16 -8.96 14.52
C PHE A 22 -1.82 -9.24 13.05
N SER A 23 -1.10 -10.32 12.76
CA SER A 23 -0.79 -10.75 11.40
C SER A 23 -2.07 -11.15 10.65
N THR A 24 -2.91 -11.99 11.25
CA THR A 24 -4.20 -12.37 10.65
C THR A 24 -5.16 -11.18 10.58
N ALA A 25 -5.15 -10.24 11.53
CA ALA A 25 -5.97 -9.03 11.44
C ALA A 25 -5.47 -8.06 10.38
N THR A 26 -4.17 -7.94 10.13
CA THR A 26 -3.62 -7.05 9.09
C THR A 26 -3.82 -7.65 7.71
N ILE A 27 -3.56 -8.95 7.55
CA ILE A 27 -3.88 -9.71 6.33
C ILE A 27 -5.39 -9.69 6.11
N SER A 28 -6.21 -9.95 7.13
CA SER A 28 -7.67 -9.89 7.02
C SER A 28 -8.17 -8.48 6.73
N LYS A 29 -7.58 -7.41 7.27
CA LYS A 29 -7.96 -6.03 6.93
C LYS A 29 -7.61 -5.68 5.49
N ARG A 30 -6.45 -6.12 4.99
CA ARG A 30 -6.05 -5.90 3.60
C ARG A 30 -6.87 -6.77 2.64
N SER A 31 -7.15 -8.03 2.99
CA SER A 31 -8.03 -8.95 2.26
C SER A 31 -9.51 -8.55 2.35
N LYS A 32 -9.97 -7.94 3.44
CA LYS A 32 -11.31 -7.37 3.58
C LYS A 32 -11.43 -6.04 2.85
N SER A 33 -10.37 -5.23 2.79
CA SER A 33 -10.33 -4.09 1.88
C SER A 33 -10.37 -4.59 0.45
N LEU A 34 -9.61 -5.63 0.11
CA LEU A 34 -9.64 -6.27 -1.21
C LEU A 34 -11.03 -6.82 -1.53
N ALA A 35 -11.69 -7.49 -0.57
CA ALA A 35 -13.04 -8.04 -0.71
C ALA A 35 -14.16 -6.99 -0.69
N SER A 36 -13.99 -5.86 0.00
CA SER A 36 -14.93 -4.73 -0.07
C SER A 36 -14.71 -3.87 -1.31
N LEU A 37 -13.48 -3.84 -1.85
CA LEU A 37 -13.13 -3.22 -3.13
C LEU A 37 -13.60 -4.07 -4.32
N THR A 38 -13.59 -5.40 -4.20
CA THR A 38 -14.12 -6.31 -5.24
C THR A 38 -15.60 -6.63 -5.09
N GLY A 39 -16.21 -6.39 -3.92
CA GLY A 39 -17.62 -6.65 -3.66
C GLY A 39 -18.57 -5.80 -4.51
N ASP A 40 -18.14 -4.57 -4.87
CA ASP A 40 -18.97 -3.58 -5.59
C ASP A 40 -18.41 -3.19 -6.98
N ILE A 41 -17.32 -3.82 -7.43
CA ILE A 41 -16.78 -3.62 -8.78
C ILE A 41 -16.95 -4.91 -9.59
N PRO A 42 -18.10 -5.14 -10.25
CA PRO A 42 -18.20 -6.08 -11.35
C PRO A 42 -17.54 -5.45 -12.58
N LEU A 43 -16.23 -5.25 -12.55
CA LEU A 43 -15.46 -5.11 -13.76
C LEU A 43 -14.79 -6.45 -13.96
N ALA A 44 -15.44 -7.27 -14.79
CA ALA A 44 -14.76 -8.32 -15.54
C ALA A 44 -13.66 -7.63 -16.36
N TYR A 45 -12.55 -7.29 -15.70
CA TYR A 45 -11.34 -6.88 -16.36
C TYR A 45 -10.80 -8.15 -16.98
N ASP A 46 -11.19 -8.38 -18.24
CA ASP A 46 -10.73 -9.53 -18.98
C ASP A 46 -9.24 -9.33 -19.27
N ASP A 47 -8.42 -9.85 -18.36
CA ASP A 47 -6.96 -9.80 -18.38
C ASP A 47 -6.37 -10.41 -19.67
N GLN A 48 -7.17 -11.16 -20.46
CA GLN A 48 -6.76 -11.67 -21.76
C GLN A 48 -6.76 -10.61 -22.86
N PHE A 49 -7.63 -9.60 -22.80
CA PHE A 49 -7.82 -8.63 -23.90
C PHE A 49 -7.61 -7.17 -23.51
N GLU A 50 -7.97 -6.77 -22.29
CA GLU A 50 -7.73 -5.42 -21.79
C GLU A 50 -6.57 -5.46 -20.80
N LYS A 51 -5.43 -4.89 -21.16
CA LYS A 51 -4.31 -4.65 -20.25
C LYS A 51 -4.18 -3.15 -20.06
N PRO A 52 -4.11 -2.63 -18.82
CA PRO A 52 -3.93 -1.22 -18.59
C PRO A 52 -2.45 -0.86 -18.80
N VAL A 53 -2.21 0.41 -19.11
CA VAL A 53 -0.84 0.95 -19.14
C VAL A 53 -0.37 1.18 -17.70
N TRP A 54 0.78 0.61 -17.34
CA TRP A 54 1.44 0.78 -16.04
C TRP A 54 2.70 1.65 -16.16
N PRO A 55 2.96 2.60 -15.25
CA PRO A 55 2.11 3.08 -14.16
C PRO A 55 0.73 3.53 -14.63
N TRP A 56 -0.33 3.31 -13.83
CA TRP A 56 -1.73 3.48 -14.25
C TRP A 56 -1.98 4.87 -14.83
N LYS A 57 -2.54 4.91 -16.05
CA LYS A 57 -2.80 6.16 -16.78
C LYS A 57 -4.26 6.26 -17.21
N GLY A 58 -4.84 7.43 -17.03
CA GLY A 58 -6.07 7.86 -17.68
C GLY A 58 -5.77 8.68 -18.93
N ILE A 59 -6.67 8.63 -19.90
CA ILE A 59 -6.70 9.52 -21.06
C ILE A 59 -7.86 10.49 -20.84
N LEU A 60 -7.59 11.77 -21.05
CA LEU A 60 -8.54 12.87 -21.00
C LEU A 60 -8.52 13.57 -22.35
N VAL A 61 -9.66 13.70 -23.02
CA VAL A 61 -9.77 14.35 -24.34
C VAL A 61 -10.82 15.46 -24.33
N ASN A 62 -10.92 16.17 -25.45
CA ASN A 62 -11.77 17.35 -25.62
C ASN A 62 -11.35 18.54 -24.72
N ILE A 63 -10.04 18.67 -24.47
CA ILE A 63 -9.49 19.83 -23.75
C ILE A 63 -9.58 21.05 -24.67
N PRO A 64 -10.23 22.16 -24.26
CA PRO A 64 -10.36 23.36 -25.08
C PRO A 64 -8.99 23.88 -25.55
N THR A 65 -8.87 24.08 -26.86
CA THR A 65 -7.70 24.70 -27.48
C THR A 65 -8.09 25.98 -28.21
N LYS A 66 -7.26 27.01 -28.06
CA LYS A 66 -7.37 28.28 -28.78
C LYS A 66 -6.28 28.32 -29.84
N LYS A 67 -6.69 28.45 -31.11
CA LYS A 67 -5.77 28.72 -32.21
C LYS A 67 -5.23 30.14 -32.09
N ARG A 68 -3.91 30.31 -32.20
CA ARG A 68 -3.32 31.64 -32.35
C ARG A 68 -3.62 32.23 -33.73
N HIS A 69 -3.45 33.54 -33.86
CA HIS A 69 -3.69 34.29 -35.10
C HIS A 69 -2.85 33.80 -36.30
N ASP A 70 -1.74 33.10 -36.04
CA ASP A 70 -0.86 32.50 -37.04
C ASP A 70 -1.39 31.17 -37.62
N GLY A 71 -2.49 30.62 -37.07
CA GLY A 71 -3.11 29.37 -37.50
C GLY A 71 -2.27 28.11 -37.23
N LEU A 72 -1.05 28.26 -36.71
CA LEU A 72 -0.03 27.21 -36.58
C LEU A 72 0.08 26.66 -35.16
N CYS A 73 -0.27 27.46 -34.15
CA CYS A 73 -0.04 27.11 -32.75
C CYS A 73 -1.35 27.10 -31.94
N CYS A 74 -1.73 25.94 -31.43
CA CYS A 74 -2.83 25.80 -30.47
C CYS A 74 -2.34 25.92 -29.02
N THR A 75 -2.96 26.79 -28.23
CA THR A 75 -2.77 26.89 -26.77
C THR A 75 -3.95 26.27 -26.06
N GLY A 76 -3.72 25.44 -25.04
CA GLY A 76 -4.76 24.80 -24.24
C GLY A 76 -4.53 25.00 -22.74
N GLU A 77 -5.47 24.49 -21.95
CA GLU A 77 -5.29 24.46 -20.49
C GLU A 77 -4.04 23.67 -20.10
N SER A 78 -3.33 24.16 -19.09
CA SER A 78 -2.11 23.53 -18.63
C SER A 78 -2.39 22.27 -17.79
N GLY A 79 -1.44 21.34 -17.78
CA GLY A 79 -1.54 20.12 -16.95
C GLY A 79 -1.88 20.38 -15.48
N PRO A 80 -1.28 21.36 -14.78
CA PRO A 80 -1.66 21.69 -13.41
C PRO A 80 -3.13 22.13 -13.25
N GLN A 81 -3.66 22.95 -14.18
CA GLN A 81 -5.06 23.37 -14.13
C GLN A 81 -6.03 22.19 -14.30
N LEU A 82 -5.71 21.29 -15.24
CA LEU A 82 -6.49 20.06 -15.45
C LEU A 82 -6.43 19.15 -14.22
N LYS A 83 -5.27 19.07 -13.56
CA LYS A 83 -5.11 18.33 -12.30
C LYS A 83 -6.02 18.90 -11.22
N ASP A 84 -6.05 20.21 -11.04
CA ASP A 84 -6.86 20.87 -10.02
C ASP A 84 -8.37 20.71 -10.27
N GLU A 85 -8.81 20.71 -11.53
CA GLU A 85 -10.19 20.38 -11.89
C GLU A 85 -10.54 18.92 -11.55
N LEU A 86 -9.67 17.96 -11.86
CA LEU A 86 -9.89 16.56 -11.49
C LEU A 86 -9.93 16.37 -9.98
N ILE A 87 -9.11 17.09 -9.22
CA ILE A 87 -9.17 17.10 -7.75
C ILE A 87 -10.49 17.67 -7.24
N ARG A 88 -11.00 18.77 -7.83
CA ARG A 88 -12.31 19.32 -7.49
C ARG A 88 -13.47 18.35 -7.74
N ARG A 89 -13.32 17.46 -8.74
CA ARG A 89 -14.26 16.37 -9.00
C ARG A 89 -14.10 15.16 -8.06
N GLY A 90 -13.13 15.18 -7.15
CA GLY A 90 -12.90 14.12 -6.17
C GLY A 90 -11.93 13.02 -6.64
N PHE A 91 -11.24 13.20 -7.77
CA PHE A 91 -10.20 12.28 -8.21
C PHE A 91 -8.85 12.63 -7.57
N ASN A 92 -7.95 11.64 -7.50
CA ASN A 92 -6.63 11.81 -6.90
C ASN A 92 -5.48 11.56 -7.91
N PRO A 93 -5.34 12.38 -8.97
CA PRO A 93 -4.24 12.25 -9.91
C PRO A 93 -2.91 12.75 -9.32
N ILE A 94 -1.81 12.06 -9.62
CA ILE A 94 -0.45 12.54 -9.32
C ILE A 94 -0.13 13.75 -10.19
N ARG A 95 -0.41 13.62 -11.48
CA ARG A 95 -0.05 14.62 -12.50
C ARG A 95 -0.97 14.49 -13.70
N VAL A 96 -1.24 15.60 -14.38
CA VAL A 96 -1.80 15.58 -15.74
C VAL A 96 -0.75 16.14 -16.69
N ARG A 97 -0.50 15.44 -17.78
CA ARG A 97 0.41 15.87 -18.85
C ARG A 97 -0.39 16.09 -20.12
N THR A 98 -0.41 17.33 -20.59
CA THR A 98 -0.94 17.68 -21.90
C THR A 98 -0.08 17.04 -22.99
N VAL A 99 -0.70 16.49 -24.02
CA VAL A 99 -0.01 15.97 -25.19
C VAL A 99 0.09 17.06 -26.25
N TRP A 100 1.26 17.17 -26.86
CA TRP A 100 1.59 18.20 -27.84
C TRP A 100 1.94 17.53 -29.16
N ASP A 101 1.43 18.10 -30.24
CA ASP A 101 1.75 17.76 -31.62
C ASP A 101 2.53 18.92 -32.26
N CYS A 102 3.01 18.75 -33.49
CA CYS A 102 3.71 19.78 -34.26
C CYS A 102 2.88 21.06 -34.48
N PHE A 103 1.56 21.00 -34.32
CA PHE A 103 0.62 22.13 -34.37
C PHE A 103 0.23 22.71 -32.99
N GLY A 104 0.90 22.27 -31.92
CA GLY A 104 0.68 22.71 -30.54
C GLY A 104 -0.14 21.73 -29.69
N HIS A 105 -0.92 22.25 -28.75
CA HIS A 105 -1.70 21.44 -27.81
C HIS A 105 -2.73 20.58 -28.55
N SER A 106 -2.68 19.25 -28.40
CA SER A 106 -3.52 18.31 -29.19
C SER A 106 -4.96 18.18 -28.70
N GLY A 107 -5.30 18.82 -27.59
CA GLY A 107 -6.61 18.69 -26.93
C GLY A 107 -6.72 17.41 -26.08
N THR A 108 -5.61 16.71 -25.87
CA THR A 108 -5.53 15.47 -25.08
C THR A 108 -4.56 15.63 -23.91
N GLY A 109 -4.90 15.04 -22.77
CA GLY A 109 -4.11 14.98 -21.57
C GLY A 109 -4.01 13.54 -21.05
N ILE A 110 -2.84 13.19 -20.53
CA ILE A 110 -2.57 11.92 -19.86
C ILE A 110 -2.58 12.17 -18.37
N VAL A 111 -3.51 11.51 -17.68
CA VAL A 111 -3.65 11.54 -16.23
C VAL A 111 -2.80 10.42 -15.64
N GLU A 112 -1.85 10.76 -14.78
CA GLU A 112 -1.00 9.80 -14.08
C GLU A 112 -1.55 9.54 -12.68
N PHE A 113 -1.74 8.26 -12.34
CA PHE A 113 -2.10 7.81 -11.01
C PHE A 113 -0.91 7.13 -10.32
N ASN A 114 -1.09 6.80 -9.04
CA ASN A 114 -0.06 6.13 -8.24
C ASN A 114 0.27 4.73 -8.80
N ARG A 115 1.47 4.21 -8.53
CA ARG A 115 1.96 2.92 -9.05
C ARG A 115 1.44 1.71 -8.26
N ASP A 116 0.72 1.97 -7.18
CA ASP A 116 0.23 0.99 -6.22
C ASP A 116 -1.24 0.62 -6.47
N TRP A 117 -1.80 -0.19 -5.58
CA TRP A 117 -3.20 -0.59 -5.62
C TRP A 117 -4.17 0.57 -5.48
N ASN A 118 -3.82 1.60 -4.69
CA ASN A 118 -4.66 2.78 -4.53
C ASN A 118 -4.73 3.55 -5.84
N GLY A 119 -3.61 3.70 -6.54
CA GLY A 119 -3.59 4.31 -7.87
C GLY A 119 -4.42 3.55 -8.90
N LEU A 120 -4.46 2.20 -8.84
CA LEU A 120 -5.31 1.41 -9.72
C LEU A 120 -6.78 1.68 -9.43
N ASN A 121 -7.14 1.70 -8.15
CA ASN A 121 -8.49 2.01 -7.71
C ASN A 121 -8.92 3.42 -8.14
N ASP A 122 -8.08 4.42 -7.91
CA ASP A 122 -8.32 5.81 -8.32
C ASP A 122 -8.54 5.90 -9.84
N ALA A 123 -7.77 5.15 -10.62
CA ALA A 123 -7.88 5.13 -12.08
C ALA A 123 -9.15 4.40 -12.58
N LEU A 124 -9.60 3.35 -11.87
CA LEU A 124 -10.85 2.64 -12.16
C LEU A 124 -12.07 3.50 -11.79
N LEU A 125 -12.04 4.20 -10.65
CA LEU A 125 -13.07 5.16 -10.27
C LEU A 125 -13.18 6.29 -11.29
N PHE A 126 -12.04 6.81 -11.75
CA PHE A 126 -11.99 7.77 -12.85
C PHE A 126 -12.67 7.23 -14.11
N LYS A 127 -12.32 6.03 -14.58
CA LYS A 127 -12.98 5.40 -15.75
C LYS A 127 -14.49 5.28 -15.54
N LYS A 128 -14.91 4.78 -14.37
CA LYS A 128 -16.32 4.51 -14.05
C LYS A 128 -17.14 5.80 -14.02
N ALA A 129 -16.66 6.84 -13.34
CA ALA A 129 -17.36 8.11 -13.24
C ALA A 129 -17.63 8.75 -14.62
N TYR A 130 -16.61 8.82 -15.48
CA TYR A 130 -16.79 9.35 -16.83
C TYR A 130 -17.70 8.45 -17.70
N GLN A 131 -17.68 7.14 -17.49
CA GLN A 131 -18.58 6.23 -18.18
C GLN A 131 -20.05 6.39 -17.72
N GLU A 132 -20.29 6.60 -16.43
CA GLU A 132 -21.62 6.83 -15.86
C GLU A 132 -22.20 8.19 -16.29
N ASP A 133 -21.35 9.21 -16.42
CA ASP A 133 -21.72 10.53 -16.94
C ASP A 133 -22.01 10.54 -18.45
N GLY A 134 -21.84 9.41 -19.16
CA GLY A 134 -21.95 9.36 -20.63
C GLY A 134 -20.81 10.07 -21.35
N HIS A 135 -19.66 10.20 -20.68
CA HIS A 135 -18.44 10.85 -21.18
C HIS A 135 -17.27 9.85 -21.26
N GLY A 136 -17.56 8.58 -21.51
CA GLY A 136 -16.56 7.53 -21.67
C GLY A 136 -15.97 7.47 -23.08
N LYS A 137 -15.06 6.51 -23.28
CA LYS A 137 -14.44 6.25 -24.59
C LYS A 137 -15.48 5.97 -25.69
N LYS A 138 -16.53 5.21 -25.37
CA LYS A 138 -17.58 4.86 -26.33
C LYS A 138 -18.36 6.10 -26.78
N ASP A 139 -18.66 6.99 -25.85
CA ASP A 139 -19.40 8.23 -26.11
C ASP A 139 -18.57 9.20 -26.95
N TRP A 140 -17.26 9.29 -26.66
CA TRP A 140 -16.32 10.04 -27.47
C TRP A 140 -16.28 9.55 -28.93
N LEU A 141 -16.17 8.22 -29.12
CA LEU A 141 -16.11 7.62 -30.45
C LEU A 141 -17.44 7.68 -31.22
N SER A 142 -18.57 7.88 -30.52
CA SER A 142 -19.90 7.96 -31.11
C SER A 142 -20.27 9.37 -31.60
N GLY A 143 -19.31 10.30 -31.67
CA GLY A 143 -19.52 11.68 -32.11
C GLY A 143 -19.81 12.68 -30.98
N GLY A 144 -19.50 12.32 -29.72
CA GLY A 144 -19.72 13.18 -28.55
C GLY A 144 -18.96 14.50 -28.53
N GLY A 145 -18.00 14.73 -29.45
CA GLY A 145 -17.22 15.96 -29.52
C GLY A 145 -17.98 17.24 -29.90
N ALA A 146 -19.32 17.19 -30.03
CA ALA A 146 -20.14 18.36 -30.37
C ALA A 146 -20.33 19.34 -29.20
N ALA A 147 -20.24 18.87 -27.95
CA ALA A 147 -20.38 19.73 -26.77
C ALA A 147 -19.05 20.41 -26.42
N TYR A 148 -19.01 21.74 -26.58
CA TYR A 148 -17.87 22.55 -26.16
C TYR A 148 -17.71 22.46 -24.62
N SER A 149 -16.49 22.20 -24.15
CA SER A 149 -16.10 22.19 -22.72
C SER A 149 -16.46 20.96 -21.86
N ILE A 150 -16.92 19.84 -22.44
CA ILE A 150 -17.09 18.59 -21.68
C ILE A 150 -15.91 17.65 -21.92
N PHE A 151 -15.21 17.27 -20.86
CA PHE A 151 -14.14 16.29 -20.98
C PHE A 151 -14.67 14.87 -21.12
N TYR A 152 -14.02 14.10 -21.98
CA TYR A 152 -14.22 12.67 -22.08
C TYR A 152 -13.00 11.96 -21.52
N ALA A 153 -13.23 10.86 -20.81
CA ALA A 153 -12.12 10.19 -20.15
C ALA A 153 -12.30 8.68 -20.00
N TRP A 154 -11.18 7.97 -19.99
CA TRP A 154 -11.12 6.53 -19.77
C TRP A 154 -9.75 6.10 -19.27
N LEU A 155 -9.67 4.89 -18.74
CA LEU A 155 -8.39 4.26 -18.39
C LEU A 155 -7.67 3.79 -19.67
N ALA A 156 -6.41 4.16 -19.83
CA ALA A 156 -5.59 3.77 -20.96
C ALA A 156 -5.40 2.24 -21.01
N ASN A 157 -5.74 1.63 -22.14
CA ASN A 157 -5.70 0.18 -22.31
C ASN A 157 -4.86 -0.25 -23.53
N THR A 158 -4.84 -1.56 -23.79
CA THR A 158 -4.20 -2.20 -24.95
C THR A 158 -4.51 -1.51 -26.27
N ASP A 159 -5.76 -1.12 -26.50
CA ASP A 159 -6.20 -0.48 -27.75
C ASP A 159 -5.61 0.93 -27.89
N ASP A 160 -5.55 1.71 -26.80
CA ASP A 160 -4.90 3.02 -26.83
C ASP A 160 -3.39 2.93 -27.02
N TYR A 161 -2.75 1.90 -26.44
CA TYR A 161 -1.31 1.67 -26.52
C TYR A 161 -0.85 1.27 -27.93
N TYR A 162 -1.55 0.32 -28.57
CA TYR A 162 -1.17 -0.19 -29.89
C TYR A 162 -1.68 0.66 -31.07
N ARG A 163 -2.54 1.65 -30.84
CA ARG A 163 -2.89 2.68 -31.84
C ARG A 163 -1.73 3.67 -32.07
N ALA A 164 -0.54 3.13 -32.37
CA ALA A 164 0.72 3.86 -32.54
C ALA A 164 0.72 4.86 -33.71
N ALA A 165 -0.26 4.78 -34.63
CA ALA A 165 -0.46 5.81 -35.66
C ALA A 165 -0.96 7.15 -35.06
N ASN A 166 -1.39 7.17 -33.80
CA ASN A 166 -1.80 8.36 -33.08
C ASN A 166 -0.74 8.77 -32.05
N TYR A 167 -0.57 10.09 -31.89
CA TYR A 167 0.33 10.70 -30.89
C TYR A 167 0.13 10.18 -29.45
N ILE A 168 -1.05 9.64 -29.14
CA ILE A 168 -1.39 9.07 -27.82
C ILE A 168 -0.59 7.79 -27.57
N GLY A 169 -0.57 6.84 -28.52
CA GLY A 169 0.11 5.55 -28.35
C GLY A 169 1.62 5.71 -28.18
N GLU A 170 2.23 6.61 -28.98
CA GLU A 170 3.65 6.96 -28.85
C GLU A 170 3.96 7.54 -27.46
N TYR A 171 3.09 8.41 -26.94
CA TYR A 171 3.25 9.01 -25.62
C TYR A 171 3.12 7.96 -24.50
N LEU A 172 2.14 7.05 -24.61
CA LEU A 172 1.94 5.97 -23.65
C LEU A 172 3.15 5.02 -23.61
N GLY A 173 3.67 4.62 -24.78
CA GLY A 173 4.85 3.75 -24.89
C GLY A 173 6.13 4.37 -24.31
N LYS A 174 6.27 5.70 -24.31
CA LYS A 174 7.39 6.39 -23.65
C LYS A 174 7.25 6.45 -22.12
N MET A 175 6.04 6.26 -21.60
CA MET A 175 5.72 6.53 -20.18
C MET A 175 5.29 5.31 -19.38
N GLY A 176 5.17 4.16 -20.01
CA GLY A 176 4.76 2.92 -19.36
C GLY A 176 4.62 1.77 -20.34
N ASP A 177 4.35 0.60 -19.77
CA ASP A 177 4.15 -0.66 -20.49
C ASP A 177 2.78 -1.23 -20.14
N LEU A 178 2.25 -2.11 -21.00
CA LEU A 178 1.03 -2.85 -20.67
C LEU A 178 1.28 -3.84 -19.53
N LYS A 179 0.44 -3.82 -18.50
CA LYS A 179 0.58 -4.71 -17.34
C LYS A 179 -0.73 -5.32 -16.92
N SER A 180 -0.84 -6.64 -17.02
CA SER A 180 -1.99 -7.40 -16.52
C SER A 180 -2.19 -7.21 -15.01
N ILE A 181 -3.46 -7.12 -14.59
CA ILE A 181 -3.83 -6.86 -13.19
C ILE A 181 -3.58 -8.11 -12.34
N SER A 182 -3.90 -9.32 -12.82
CA SER A 182 -3.57 -10.58 -12.12
C SER A 182 -2.08 -10.72 -11.88
N ARG A 183 -1.26 -10.48 -12.91
CA ARG A 183 0.19 -10.52 -12.77
C ARG A 183 0.70 -9.47 -11.78
N PHE A 184 0.16 -8.25 -11.80
CA PHE A 184 0.47 -7.24 -10.78
C PHE A 184 0.11 -7.74 -9.38
N ALA A 185 -1.04 -8.41 -9.23
CA ALA A 185 -1.50 -8.94 -7.96
C ALA A 185 -0.60 -10.03 -7.40
N GLU A 186 -0.19 -10.97 -8.26
CA GLU A 186 0.74 -12.05 -7.89
C GLU A 186 2.10 -11.49 -7.50
N GLU A 187 2.63 -10.52 -8.25
CA GLU A 187 3.90 -9.85 -7.94
C GLU A 187 3.84 -9.18 -6.56
N GLU A 188 2.74 -8.49 -6.24
CA GLU A 188 2.58 -7.81 -4.95
C GLU A 188 2.38 -8.79 -3.79
N ALA A 189 1.58 -9.85 -3.99
CA ALA A 189 1.41 -10.92 -3.01
C ALA A 189 2.74 -11.63 -2.71
N ARG A 190 3.60 -11.82 -3.73
CA ARG A 190 4.93 -12.42 -3.55
C ARG A 190 5.87 -11.52 -2.74
N LYS A 191 5.82 -10.19 -2.93
CA LYS A 191 6.61 -9.23 -2.14
C LYS A 191 6.15 -9.22 -0.68
N ASP A 192 4.84 -9.18 -0.46
CA ASP A 192 4.23 -9.25 0.87
C ASP A 192 4.64 -10.55 1.58
N HIS A 193 4.53 -11.70 0.91
CA HIS A 193 4.94 -12.98 1.48
C HIS A 193 6.42 -12.98 1.88
N LYS A 194 7.32 -12.48 1.03
CA LYS A 194 8.75 -12.37 1.34
C LYS A 194 9.01 -11.44 2.55
N LEU A 195 8.23 -10.38 2.70
CA LEU A 195 8.31 -9.51 3.88
C LEU A 195 7.86 -10.25 5.14
N VAL A 196 6.73 -10.95 5.10
CA VAL A 196 6.22 -11.74 6.22
C VAL A 196 7.23 -12.79 6.66
N VAL A 197 7.83 -13.53 5.72
CA VAL A 197 8.88 -14.53 6.03
C VAL A 197 10.06 -13.87 6.75
N ARG A 198 10.56 -12.73 6.27
CA ARG A 198 11.66 -12.00 6.91
C ARG A 198 11.31 -11.53 8.33
N LEU A 199 10.10 -11.00 8.52
CA LEU A 199 9.65 -10.57 9.83
C LEU A 199 9.48 -11.74 10.80
N ASN A 200 9.03 -12.90 10.31
CA ASN A 200 8.92 -14.10 11.13
C ASN A 200 10.29 -14.56 11.64
N VAL A 201 11.32 -14.57 10.78
CA VAL A 201 12.70 -14.87 11.18
C VAL A 201 13.22 -13.90 12.25
N ILE A 202 12.95 -12.60 12.10
CA ILE A 202 13.32 -11.60 13.10
C ILE A 202 12.59 -11.86 14.42
N SER A 203 11.29 -12.15 14.37
CA SER A 203 10.48 -12.45 15.55
C SER A 203 11.00 -13.68 16.29
N GLU A 204 11.33 -14.76 15.57
CA GLU A 204 11.91 -15.98 16.14
C GLU A 204 13.26 -15.72 16.81
N ASN A 205 14.11 -14.89 16.20
CA ASN A 205 15.39 -14.49 16.78
C ASN A 205 15.19 -13.72 18.09
N ILE A 206 14.29 -12.73 18.11
CA ILE A 206 13.97 -11.96 19.32
C ILE A 206 13.43 -12.87 20.42
N GLN A 207 12.52 -13.79 20.10
CA GLN A 207 11.99 -14.75 21.07
C GLN A 207 13.08 -15.67 21.63
N SER A 208 14.00 -16.13 20.80
CA SER A 208 15.14 -16.93 21.26
C SER A 208 16.03 -16.14 22.22
N ARG A 209 16.31 -14.86 21.90
CA ARG A 209 17.08 -13.97 22.76
C ARG A 209 16.41 -13.69 24.10
N LEU A 210 15.09 -13.51 24.11
CA LEU A 210 14.32 -13.33 25.34
C LEU A 210 14.41 -14.57 26.24
N ARG A 211 14.19 -15.77 25.69
CA ARG A 211 14.33 -17.02 26.46
C ARG A 211 15.73 -17.20 27.06
N MET A 212 16.78 -16.88 26.30
CA MET A 212 18.15 -16.93 26.80
C MET A 212 18.39 -15.95 27.97
N LEU A 213 17.78 -14.77 27.92
CA LEU A 213 17.90 -13.77 28.99
C LEU A 213 17.12 -14.19 30.24
N GLU A 214 15.91 -14.72 30.08
CA GLU A 214 15.10 -15.26 31.19
C GLU A 214 15.81 -16.41 31.90
N GLU A 215 16.42 -17.32 31.13
CA GLU A 215 17.21 -18.42 31.70
C GLU A 215 18.41 -17.89 32.51
N LYS A 216 19.15 -16.92 31.97
CA LYS A 216 20.27 -16.28 32.67
C LYS A 216 19.80 -15.58 33.95
N PHE A 217 18.72 -14.82 33.87
CA PHE A 217 18.15 -14.13 35.03
C PHE A 217 17.73 -15.10 36.13
N SER A 218 17.05 -16.20 35.76
CA SER A 218 16.65 -17.25 36.70
C SER A 218 17.87 -17.88 37.39
N LYS A 219 18.91 -18.24 36.63
CA LYS A 219 20.18 -18.76 37.18
C LYS A 219 20.83 -17.79 38.15
N THR A 220 20.93 -16.51 37.79
CA THR A 220 21.51 -15.48 38.66
C THR A 220 20.67 -15.26 39.92
N SER A 221 19.35 -15.26 39.81
CA SER A 221 18.44 -15.11 40.95
C SER A 221 18.54 -16.27 41.93
N ILE A 222 18.64 -17.52 41.44
CA ILE A 222 18.85 -18.70 42.29
C ILE A 222 20.20 -18.59 43.01
N LYS A 223 21.27 -18.26 42.28
CA LYS A 223 22.62 -18.11 42.85
C LYS A 223 22.65 -17.04 43.95
N LEU A 224 22.08 -15.87 43.69
CA LEU A 224 21.96 -14.80 44.68
C LEU A 224 21.21 -15.27 45.93
N LYS A 225 20.08 -15.98 45.76
CA LYS A 225 19.31 -16.50 46.88
C LYS A 225 20.14 -17.46 47.75
N CYS A 226 20.87 -18.38 47.13
CA CYS A 226 21.76 -19.30 47.86
C CYS A 226 22.86 -18.55 48.62
N GLU A 227 23.53 -17.57 47.99
CA GLU A 227 24.56 -16.76 48.63
C GLU A 227 23.99 -15.94 49.81
N THR A 228 22.78 -15.40 49.69
CA THR A 228 22.12 -14.69 50.80
C THR A 228 21.77 -15.61 51.95
N GLU A 229 21.24 -16.81 51.68
CA GLU A 229 20.92 -17.81 52.71
C GLU A 229 22.18 -18.28 53.44
N GLU A 230 23.30 -18.45 52.73
CA GLU A 230 24.59 -18.81 53.33
C GLU A 230 25.14 -17.68 54.21
N LYS A 231 25.10 -16.43 53.74
CA LYS A 231 25.47 -15.26 54.54
C LYS A 231 24.64 -15.15 55.81
N ASP A 232 23.33 -15.40 55.73
CA ASP A 232 22.42 -15.30 56.87
C ASP A 232 22.67 -16.41 57.90
N LYS A 233 23.00 -17.63 57.46
CA LYS A 233 23.45 -18.72 58.35
C LYS A 233 24.72 -18.35 59.09
N ILE A 234 25.70 -17.77 58.40
CA ILE A 234 26.96 -17.33 59.02
C ILE A 234 26.70 -16.25 60.08
N LEU A 235 25.92 -15.21 59.74
CA LEU A 235 25.55 -14.14 60.68
C LEU A 235 24.82 -14.67 61.92
N HIS A 236 23.89 -15.60 61.73
CA HIS A 236 23.17 -16.23 62.83
C HIS A 236 24.11 -17.04 63.75
N GLY A 237 25.07 -17.77 63.18
CA GLY A 237 26.09 -18.50 63.93
C GLY A 237 26.97 -17.59 64.79
N TYR A 238 27.43 -16.46 64.24
CA TYR A 238 28.21 -15.46 65.00
C TYR A 238 27.40 -14.87 66.17
N ASN A 239 26.13 -14.53 65.95
CA ASN A 239 25.28 -13.95 66.99
C ASN A 239 24.95 -14.94 68.12
N GLN A 240 24.87 -16.25 67.81
CA GLN A 240 24.66 -17.29 68.82
C GLN A 240 25.94 -17.72 69.55
N GLY A 241 27.10 -17.65 68.89
CA GLY A 241 28.40 -17.95 69.49
C GLY A 241 29.01 -16.79 70.30
N GLY A 242 28.63 -15.55 70.01
CA GLY A 242 29.10 -14.34 70.70
C GLY A 242 28.42 -14.04 72.04
N LEU A 243 27.45 -14.86 72.47
CA LEU A 243 26.71 -14.70 73.73
C LEU A 243 27.20 -15.59 74.87
N ASN A 244 28.39 -16.18 74.78
CA ASN A 244 29.03 -16.73 75.98
C ASN A 244 29.61 -15.57 76.81
N PRO A 245 29.07 -15.27 78.00
CA PRO A 245 29.68 -14.29 78.88
C PRO A 245 31.07 -14.80 79.24
N ILE A 246 32.08 -13.99 78.94
CA ILE A 246 33.42 -14.15 79.49
C ILE A 246 33.29 -14.08 81.02
N ALA A 247 33.79 -15.16 81.63
CA ALA A 247 34.03 -15.44 83.05
C ALA A 247 33.85 -14.29 84.07
N MET A 248 33.25 -14.63 85.22
CA MET A 248 33.91 -14.61 86.53
C MET A 248 33.21 -15.56 87.49
#